data_AF-A0A0S9BSK2-F1
#
_entry.id   AF-A0A0S9BSK2-F1
#
_cell.length_a   1.000
_cell.length_b   1.000
_cell.length_c   1.000
_cell.angle_alpha   90.00
_cell.angle_beta   90.00
_cell.angle_gamma   90.00
#
_symmetry.space_group_name_H-M   'P 1'
#
loop_
_entity.id
_entity.type
_entity.pdbx_description
1 polymer ?
#
loop_
_entity_poly.entity_id
_entity_poly.type
_entity_poly.pdbx_seq_one_letter_code
_entity_poly.pdbx_strand_id
1 'polypeptide(L)'
;MVDEELSAALRTYYESWYQFRYGPARQRGEAVPSEKELFLAAVGSDRGQELWAAIRALQAEADRVPDPGGPLTNYIDALHAWAATHPEVDPREMGAITSPLIRDHR
;
A
#
# COMPACT_ATOMS: atom_id res chain seq x y z
N MET A 1 -4.06 17.03 -10.80
CA MET A 1 -3.04 17.60 -9.90
C MET A 1 -2.76 16.53 -8.88
N VAL A 2 -1.51 16.18 -8.66
CA VAL A 2 -1.14 15.11 -7.72
C VAL A 2 -1.39 15.62 -6.30
N ASP A 3 -2.00 14.78 -5.48
CA ASP A 3 -2.08 14.91 -4.04
C ASP A 3 -0.74 14.42 -3.46
N GLU A 4 0.14 15.38 -3.22
CA GLU A 4 1.48 15.15 -2.66
C GLU A 4 1.40 14.55 -1.25
N GLU A 5 0.36 14.87 -0.49
CA GLU A 5 0.17 14.36 0.88
C GLU A 5 -0.21 12.88 0.86
N LEU A 6 -1.18 12.51 0.01
CA LEU A 6 -1.55 11.11 -0.18
C LEU A 6 -0.40 10.29 -0.80
N SER A 7 0.34 10.87 -1.74
CA SER A 7 1.50 10.21 -2.35
C SER A 7 2.62 9.97 -1.33
N ALA A 8 2.94 10.96 -0.49
CA ALA A 8 3.90 10.79 0.60
C ALA A 8 3.41 9.75 1.63
N ALA A 9 2.11 9.75 1.95
CA ALA A 9 1.52 8.76 2.85
C ALA A 9 1.62 7.34 2.28
N LEU A 10 1.40 7.14 0.97
CA LEU A 10 1.57 5.83 0.33
C LEU A 10 3.01 5.32 0.41
N ARG A 11 3.99 6.21 0.28
CA ARG A 11 5.40 5.86 0.51
C ARG A 11 5.63 5.36 1.93
N THR A 12 5.19 6.13 2.93
CA THR A 12 5.32 5.75 4.35
C THR A 12 4.56 4.48 4.70
N TYR A 13 3.40 4.27 4.06
CA TYR A 13 2.63 3.04 4.16
C TYR A 13 3.45 1.83 3.68
N TYR A 14 4.07 1.92 2.50
CA TYR A 14 4.92 0.86 1.97
C TYR A 14 6.13 0.57 2.88
N GLU A 15 6.77 1.61 3.41
CA GLU A 15 7.88 1.46 4.36
C GLU A 15 7.42 0.77 5.65
N SER A 16 6.25 1.13 6.17
CA SER A 16 5.65 0.54 7.37
C SER A 16 5.30 -0.93 7.17
N TRP A 17 4.72 -1.27 6.01
CA TRP A 17 4.45 -2.65 5.59
C TRP A 17 5.74 -3.47 5.49
N TYR A 18 6.77 -2.90 4.86
CA TYR A 18 8.05 -3.57 4.68
C TYR A 18 8.73 -3.81 6.03
N GLN A 19 8.74 -2.83 6.93
CA GLN A 19 9.27 -2.98 8.27
C GLN A 19 8.48 -4.00 9.09
N PHE A 20 7.16 -4.02 8.98
CA PHE A 20 6.32 -5.02 9.65
C PHE A 20 6.64 -6.44 9.18
N ARG A 21 6.84 -6.64 7.88
CA ARG A 21 7.02 -7.97 7.28
C ARG A 21 8.46 -8.48 7.23
N TYR A 22 9.42 -7.58 7.05
CA TYR A 22 10.84 -7.88 6.80
C TYR A 22 11.79 -7.19 7.80
N GLY A 23 11.24 -6.55 8.83
CA GLY A 23 12.04 -5.99 9.91
C GLY A 23 12.91 -7.04 10.61
N PRO A 24 13.88 -6.59 11.43
CA PRO A 24 14.81 -7.48 12.12
C PRO A 24 14.07 -8.54 12.96
N ALA A 25 14.70 -9.71 13.11
CA ALA A 25 14.15 -10.79 13.92
C ALA A 25 13.94 -10.31 15.36
N ARG A 26 12.67 -10.30 15.80
CA ARG A 26 12.28 -9.78 17.11
C ARG A 26 12.55 -10.78 18.22
N GLN A 27 12.79 -10.27 19.43
CA GLN A 27 13.01 -11.12 20.58
C GLN A 27 11.69 -11.73 21.08
N ARG A 28 11.78 -12.89 21.71
CA ARG A 28 10.60 -13.58 22.27
C ARG A 28 9.98 -12.72 23.37
N GLY A 29 8.72 -12.32 23.19
CA GLY A 29 7.98 -11.48 24.15
C GLY A 29 7.98 -9.99 23.82
N GLU A 30 8.64 -9.57 22.74
CA GLU A 30 8.59 -8.19 22.25
C GLU A 30 7.23 -7.89 21.62
N ALA A 31 6.59 -6.79 22.04
CA ALA A 31 5.35 -6.32 21.43
C ALA A 31 5.63 -5.91 19.98
N VAL A 32 4.91 -6.52 19.05
CA VAL A 32 5.02 -6.23 17.62
C VAL A 32 4.05 -5.10 17.29
N PRO A 33 4.52 -3.88 16.96
CA PRO A 33 3.63 -2.88 16.41
C PRO A 33 3.09 -3.39 15.07
N SER A 34 1.78 -3.28 14.92
CA SER A 34 1.08 -3.49 13.66
C SER A 34 1.57 -2.49 12.60
N GLU A 35 1.35 -2.83 11.34
CA GLU A 35 1.57 -1.93 10.21
C GLU A 35 0.90 -0.56 10.41
N LYS A 36 -0.34 -0.55 10.93
CA LYS A 36 -1.07 0.69 11.24
C LYS A 36 -0.36 1.52 12.31
N GLU A 37 0.13 0.88 13.37
CA GLU A 37 0.86 1.58 14.45
C GLU A 37 2.17 2.18 13.94
N LEU A 38 2.92 1.45 13.11
CA LEU A 38 4.13 1.96 12.47
C LEU A 38 3.83 3.17 11.57
N PHE A 39 2.78 3.07 10.76
CA PHE A 39 2.36 4.15 9.88
C PHE A 39 1.95 5.41 10.66
N LEU A 40 1.09 5.27 11.68
CA LEU A 40 0.64 6.39 12.49
C LEU A 40 1.78 7.03 13.30
N ALA A 41 2.77 6.24 13.72
CA ALA A 41 3.96 6.76 14.38
C ALA A 41 4.81 7.62 13.44
N ALA A 42 4.84 7.31 12.14
CA ALA A 42 5.61 8.06 11.14
C ALA A 42 4.87 9.31 10.62
N VAL A 43 3.56 9.22 10.41
CA VAL A 43 2.75 10.31 9.81
C VAL A 43 2.15 11.25 10.87
N GLY A 44 1.96 10.77 12.10
CA GLY A 44 1.23 11.46 13.16
C GLY A 44 -0.22 11.01 13.25
N SER A 45 -0.76 10.96 14.48
CA SER A 45 -2.06 10.34 14.77
C SER A 45 -3.25 11.04 14.13
N ASP A 46 -3.23 12.37 14.08
CA ASP A 46 -4.44 13.14 13.77
C ASP A 46 -4.77 13.06 12.27
N ARG A 47 -3.81 13.43 11.42
CA ARG A 47 -3.94 13.33 9.96
C ARG A 47 -3.70 11.91 9.44
N GLY A 48 -2.91 11.11 10.15
CA GLY A 48 -2.60 9.73 9.78
C GLY A 48 -3.83 8.81 9.77
N GLN A 49 -4.85 9.02 10.61
CA GLN A 49 -6.06 8.18 10.55
C GLN A 49 -6.82 8.37 9.23
N GLU A 50 -6.92 9.60 8.75
CA GLU A 50 -7.62 9.93 7.51
C GLU A 50 -6.85 9.39 6.30
N LEU A 51 -5.53 9.58 6.26
CA LEU A 51 -4.66 9.04 5.22
C LEU A 51 -4.67 7.50 5.22
N TRP A 52 -4.64 6.88 6.40
CA TRP A 52 -4.76 5.43 6.52
C TRP A 52 -6.09 4.94 5.92
N ALA A 53 -7.21 5.60 6.25
CA ALA A 53 -8.51 5.23 5.70
C ALA A 53 -8.56 5.38 4.16
N ALA A 54 -7.98 6.45 3.61
CA ALA A 54 -7.89 6.66 2.17
C ALA A 54 -7.05 5.55 1.48
N ILE A 55 -5.91 5.19 2.06
CA ILE A 55 -5.06 4.10 1.56
C ILE A 55 -5.80 2.76 1.61
N ARG A 56 -6.55 2.48 2.69
CA ARG A 56 -7.37 1.26 2.79
C ARG A 56 -8.50 1.23 1.76
N ALA A 57 -9.06 2.37 1.39
CA ALA A 57 -10.05 2.46 0.33
C ALA A 57 -9.43 2.10 -1.04
N LEU A 58 -8.26 2.69 -1.36
CA LEU A 58 -7.51 2.35 -2.57
C LEU A 58 -7.15 0.85 -2.64
N GLN A 59 -6.73 0.26 -1.53
CA GLN A 59 -6.49 -1.19 -1.47
C GLN A 59 -7.74 -2.01 -1.74
N ALA A 60 -8.88 -1.63 -1.16
CA ALA A 60 -10.15 -2.33 -1.37
C ALA A 60 -10.68 -2.16 -2.80
N GLU A 61 -10.33 -1.07 -3.49
CA GLU A 61 -10.61 -0.89 -4.91
C GLU A 61 -9.71 -1.77 -5.77
N ALA A 62 -8.40 -1.77 -5.51
CA ALA A 62 -7.43 -2.60 -6.22
C ALA A 62 -7.70 -4.10 -6.08
N ASP A 63 -8.11 -4.56 -4.89
CA ASP A 63 -8.46 -5.96 -4.60
C ASP A 63 -9.69 -6.46 -5.40
N ARG A 64 -10.51 -5.54 -5.92
CA ARG A 64 -11.65 -5.86 -6.79
C ARG A 64 -11.27 -5.88 -8.28
N VAL A 65 -10.03 -5.56 -8.64
CA VAL A 65 -9.56 -5.66 -10.03
C VAL A 65 -9.61 -7.13 -10.43
N PRO A 66 -10.43 -7.51 -11.43
CA PRO A 66 -10.58 -8.90 -11.80
C PRO A 66 -9.28 -9.43 -12.42
N ASP A 67 -8.90 -10.64 -12.03
CA ASP A 67 -7.82 -11.36 -12.69
C ASP A 67 -8.29 -11.81 -14.10
N PRO A 68 -7.68 -11.32 -15.18
CA PRO A 68 -8.01 -11.74 -16.54
C PRO A 68 -7.60 -13.19 -16.86
N GLY A 69 -6.84 -13.84 -15.97
CA GLY A 69 -6.27 -15.16 -16.17
C GLY A 69 -5.10 -15.17 -17.15
N GLY A 70 -4.46 -16.34 -17.27
CA GLY A 70 -3.26 -16.51 -18.09
C GLY A 70 -1.98 -16.14 -17.34
N PRO A 71 -0.94 -15.62 -18.02
CA PRO A 71 0.30 -15.23 -17.36
C PRO A 71 0.07 -14.09 -16.35
N LEU A 72 0.84 -14.08 -15.25
CA LEU A 72 0.82 -13.02 -14.23
C LEU A 72 0.96 -11.61 -14.82
N THR A 73 1.63 -11.46 -15.97
CA THR A 73 1.74 -10.17 -16.66
C THR A 73 0.39 -9.56 -16.99
N ASN A 74 -0.63 -10.37 -17.30
CA ASN A 74 -1.97 -9.87 -17.59
C ASN A 74 -2.61 -9.21 -16.35
N TYR A 75 -2.42 -9.82 -15.17
CA TYR A 75 -2.91 -9.25 -13.92
C TYR A 75 -2.12 -7.99 -13.51
N ILE A 76 -0.80 -7.97 -13.76
CA ILE A 76 0.02 -6.76 -13.59
C ILE A 76 -0.49 -5.61 -14.47
N ASP A 77 -0.79 -5.89 -15.75
CA ASP A 77 -1.32 -4.88 -16.68
C ASP A 77 -2.71 -4.38 -16.24
N ALA A 78 -3.57 -5.26 -15.71
CA ALA A 78 -4.87 -4.88 -15.16
C ALA A 78 -4.72 -3.94 -13.94
N LEU A 79 -3.79 -4.24 -13.04
CA LEU A 79 -3.48 -3.38 -11.89
C LEU A 79 -2.87 -2.03 -12.32
N HIS A 80 -2.02 -2.01 -13.35
CA HIS A 80 -1.50 -0.74 -13.91
C HIS A 80 -2.60 0.09 -14.58
N ALA A 81 -3.55 -0.55 -15.27
CA ALA A 81 -4.69 0.13 -15.86
C ALA A 81 -5.61 0.75 -14.80
N TRP A 82 -5.86 0.03 -13.68
CA TRP A 82 -6.55 0.57 -12.52
C TRP A 82 -5.76 1.72 -11.87
N ALA A 83 -4.45 1.56 -11.65
CA ALA A 83 -3.61 2.64 -11.10
C ALA A 83 -3.70 3.94 -11.92
N ALA A 84 -3.80 3.83 -13.24
CA ALA A 84 -3.96 4.97 -14.14
C ALA A 84 -5.31 5.70 -13.99
N THR A 85 -6.31 5.12 -13.32
CA THR A 85 -7.57 5.80 -13.00
C THR A 85 -7.48 6.72 -11.77
N HIS A 86 -6.33 6.74 -11.08
CA HIS A 86 -6.06 7.56 -9.90
C HIS A 86 -4.97 8.62 -10.16
N PRO A 87 -5.23 9.63 -11.02
CA PRO A 87 -4.26 10.68 -11.34
C PRO A 87 -3.91 11.60 -10.16
N GLU A 88 -4.65 11.50 -9.07
CA GLU A 88 -4.38 12.18 -7.80
C GLU A 88 -3.19 11.56 -7.03
N VAL A 89 -2.72 10.37 -7.38
CA VAL A 89 -1.57 9.72 -6.74
C VAL A 89 -0.38 9.67 -7.70
N ASP A 90 0.84 9.92 -7.21
CA ASP A 90 2.04 9.70 -8.00
C ASP A 90 2.09 8.22 -8.46
N PRO A 91 2.17 7.94 -9.77
CA PRO A 91 2.25 6.57 -10.28
C PRO A 91 3.38 5.73 -9.66
N ARG A 92 4.46 6.37 -9.21
CA ARG A 92 5.58 5.70 -8.52
C ARG A 92 5.18 5.18 -7.15
N GLU A 93 4.34 5.92 -6.44
CA GLU A 93 3.89 5.57 -5.09
C GLU A 93 2.68 4.62 -5.12
N MET A 94 1.93 4.57 -6.23
CA MET A 94 0.85 3.59 -6.41
C MET A 94 1.33 2.14 -6.35
N GLY A 95 2.63 1.90 -6.60
CA GLY A 95 3.28 0.61 -6.36
C GLY A 95 3.10 0.08 -4.94
N ALA A 96 2.89 0.95 -3.95
CA ALA A 96 2.59 0.57 -2.57
C ALA A 96 1.29 -0.25 -2.44
N ILE A 97 0.32 -0.02 -3.34
CA ILE A 97 -0.96 -0.75 -3.38
C ILE A 97 -0.85 -2.01 -4.24
N THR A 98 -0.25 -1.90 -5.43
CA THR A 98 -0.26 -3.00 -6.40
C THR A 98 0.77 -4.08 -6.08
N SER A 99 1.93 -3.74 -5.49
CA SER A 99 3.01 -4.72 -5.26
C SER A 99 2.64 -5.84 -4.28
N PRO A 100 1.95 -5.58 -3.15
CA PRO A 100 1.45 -6.65 -2.28
C PRO A 100 0.49 -7.59 -3.01
N LEU A 101 -0.43 -7.05 -3.82
CA LEU A 101 -1.39 -7.85 -4.59
C LEU A 101 -0.70 -8.74 -5.64
N ILE A 102 0.28 -8.21 -6.35
CA ILE A 102 1.08 -8.97 -7.32
C ILE A 102 1.85 -10.10 -6.63
N ARG A 103 2.40 -9.83 -5.43
CA ARG A 103 3.14 -10.84 -4.68
C ARG A 103 2.23 -11.94 -4.14
N ASP A 104 1.07 -11.58 -3.59
CA ASP A 104 0.14 -12.54 -2.99
C ASP A 104 -0.61 -13.36 -4.06
N HIS A 105 -0.55 -12.94 -5.32
CA HIS A 105 -1.01 -13.71 -6.48
C HIS A 105 -0.02 -14.80 -6.96
N ARG A 106 1.25 -14.78 -6.49
CA ARG A 106 2.28 -15.79 -6.82
C ARG A 106 2.26 -16.97 -5.87
#